data_AF-N1QDA4-F1
#
_entry.id   AF-N1QDA4-F1
#
_cell.length_a   1.000
_cell.length_b   1.000
_cell.length_c   1.000
_cell.angle_alpha   90.00
_cell.angle_beta   90.00
_cell.angle_gamma   90.00
#
_symmetry.space_group_name_H-M   'P 1'
#
loop_
_entity.id
_entity.type
_entity.pdbx_description
1 polymer ?
#
loop_
_entity_poly.entity_id
_entity_poly.type
_entity_poly.pdbx_seq_one_letter_code
_entity_poly.pdbx_strand_id
1 'polypeptide(L)'
;GITLERAVIDITSKEFTPRLRYIAVSRVRTLNNLIFKKLFDFLLFTNRLSVTTIAREADIERRNLERLLPKSGYNTSDTYTRSR
;
A
#
# COMPACT_ATOMS: atom_id res chain seq x y z
N GLY A 1 -6.65 4.26 23.21
CA GLY A 1 -5.27 4.62 22.85
C GLY A 1 -4.69 5.45 23.96
N ILE A 2 -3.43 5.23 24.35
CA ILE A 2 -2.80 5.98 25.44
C ILE A 2 -2.43 7.39 24.98
N THR A 3 -2.40 8.35 25.90
CA THR A 3 -1.87 9.69 25.69
C THR A 3 -0.73 9.90 26.67
N LEU A 4 0.40 10.40 26.20
CA LEU A 4 1.59 10.66 26.97
C LEU A 4 1.74 12.16 27.18
N GLU A 5 2.08 12.57 28.40
CA GLU A 5 2.35 13.98 28.70
C GLU A 5 3.66 14.43 28.05
N ARG A 6 4.71 13.59 28.14
CA ARG A 6 6.03 13.80 27.55
C ARG A 6 6.59 12.46 27.03
N ALA A 7 7.38 12.49 25.97
CA ALA A 7 8.00 11.29 25.43
C ALA A 7 9.33 11.55 24.73
N VAL A 8 10.24 10.58 24.84
CA VAL A 8 11.45 10.49 24.02
C VAL A 8 11.28 9.33 23.04
N ILE A 9 11.19 9.62 21.74
CA ILE A 9 10.82 8.64 20.72
C ILE A 9 11.97 8.40 19.75
N ASP A 10 12.19 7.14 19.37
CA ASP A 10 13.03 6.77 18.22
C ASP A 10 12.14 6.27 17.08
N ILE A 11 11.92 7.12 16.08
CA ILE A 11 11.12 6.80 14.89
C ILE A 11 11.94 6.14 13.78
N THR A 12 13.26 5.96 13.97
CA THR A 12 14.17 5.45 12.93
C THR A 12 14.27 3.92 12.90
N SER A 13 13.70 3.24 13.89
CA SER A 13 13.67 1.78 13.91
C SER A 13 12.96 1.21 12.67
N LYS A 14 13.52 0.12 12.12
CA LYS A 14 12.99 -0.58 10.93
C LYS A 14 11.63 -1.22 11.18
N GLU A 15 11.30 -1.53 12.43
CA GLU A 15 10.01 -2.14 12.78
C GLU A 15 8.84 -1.15 12.69
N PHE A 16 9.15 0.14 12.67
CA PHE A 16 8.13 1.17 12.53
C PHE A 16 7.74 1.32 11.06
N THR A 17 6.54 0.84 10.73
CA THR A 17 5.87 1.28 9.50
C THR A 17 5.54 2.77 9.58
N PRO A 18 5.36 3.49 8.46
CA PRO A 18 4.98 4.90 8.47
C PRO A 18 3.78 5.21 9.37
N ARG A 19 2.79 4.30 9.39
CA ARG A 19 1.60 4.41 10.24
C ARG A 19 1.92 4.29 11.73
N LEU A 20 2.82 3.40 12.12
CA LEU A 20 3.26 3.28 13.51
C LEU A 20 4.04 4.51 13.97
N ARG A 21 4.84 5.13 13.09
CA ARG A 21 5.53 6.40 13.40
C ARG A 21 4.54 7.51 13.68
N TYR A 22 3.51 7.64 12.83
CA TYR A 22 2.44 8.61 13.04
C TYR A 22 1.71 8.38 14.37
N ILE A 23 1.40 7.11 14.66
CA ILE A 23 0.77 6.73 15.93
C ILE A 23 1.66 7.14 17.10
N ALA A 24 2.97 6.92 17.06
CA ALA A 24 3.88 7.27 18.14
C ALA A 24 3.93 8.79 18.39
N VAL A 25 4.05 9.58 17.32
CA VAL A 25 4.08 11.06 17.40
C VAL A 25 2.75 11.62 17.94
N SER A 26 1.62 11.06 17.51
CA SER A 26 0.28 11.49 17.96
C SER A 26 -0.06 11.12 19.41
N ARG A 27 0.80 10.38 20.13
CA ARG A 27 0.60 10.11 21.56
C ARG A 27 0.90 11.32 22.45
N VAL A 28 1.66 12.30 21.95
CA VAL A 28 2.04 13.50 22.72
C VAL A 28 1.18 14.68 22.27
N ARG A 29 0.65 15.44 23.23
CA ARG A 29 -0.24 16.57 22.95
C ARG A 29 0.46 17.78 22.34
N THR A 30 1.69 18.04 22.74
CA THR A 30 2.45 19.24 22.37
C THR A 30 3.83 18.88 21.86
N LEU A 31 4.31 19.61 20.85
CA LEU A 31 5.61 19.37 20.24
C LEU A 31 6.77 19.61 21.23
N ASN A 32 6.63 20.59 22.12
CA ASN A 32 7.64 20.91 23.15
C ASN A 32 7.87 19.76 24.14
N ASN A 33 6.90 18.84 24.26
CA ASN A 33 6.98 17.68 25.14
C ASN A 33 7.47 16.41 24.41
N LEU A 34 7.86 16.55 23.14
CA LEU A 34 8.32 15.47 22.28
C LEU A 34 9.80 15.66 21.93
N ILE A 35 10.62 14.68 22.25
CA ILE A 35 12.05 14.67 21.89
C ILE A 35 12.32 13.47 21.00
N PHE A 36 12.96 13.69 19.86
CA PHE A 36 13.42 12.61 19.00
C PHE A 36 14.85 12.19 19.39
N LYS A 37 15.09 10.88 19.55
CA LYS A 37 16.45 10.36 19.82
C LYS A 37 17.42 10.60 18.66
N LYS A 38 16.90 10.71 17.45
CA LYS A 38 17.64 11.02 16.22
C LYS A 38 16.94 12.16 15.49
N LEU A 39 17.64 12.76 14.52
CA LEU A 39 17.07 13.82 13.67
C LEU A 39 15.77 13.36 13.02
N PHE A 40 14.79 14.26 12.97
CA PHE A 40 13.51 14.02 12.31
C PHE A 40 13.70 13.99 10.80
N ASP A 41 13.15 12.95 10.16
CA ASP A 41 13.14 12.81 8.70
C ASP A 41 11.70 12.50 8.24
N PHE A 42 11.13 13.39 7.43
CA PHE A 42 9.78 13.26 6.90
C PHE A 42 9.65 12.08 5.94
N LEU A 43 10.74 11.65 5.29
CA LEU A 43 10.73 10.50 4.37
C LEU A 43 10.32 9.21 5.08
N LEU A 44 10.51 9.13 6.41
CA LEU A 44 10.05 8.02 7.23
C LEU A 44 8.52 7.88 7.27
N PHE A 45 7.77 8.93 6.94
CA PHE A 45 6.30 8.92 6.92
C PHE A 45 5.74 8.63 5.53
N THR A 46 6.61 8.46 4.53
CA THR A 46 6.19 8.12 3.16
C THR A 46 6.06 6.61 3.00
N ASN A 47 4.98 6.16 2.35
CA ASN A 47 4.87 4.78 1.92
C ASN A 47 5.74 4.61 0.68
N ARG A 48 6.76 3.77 0.76
CA ARG A 48 7.46 3.31 -0.45
C ARG A 48 6.52 2.38 -1.22
N LEU A 49 6.50 2.51 -2.54
CA LEU A 49 5.81 1.56 -3.39
C LEU A 49 6.42 0.18 -3.16
N SER A 50 5.60 -0.76 -2.69
CA SER A 50 6.04 -2.14 -2.55
C SER A 50 5.91 -2.85 -3.90
N VAL A 51 6.74 -3.86 -4.14
CA VAL A 51 6.62 -4.73 -5.33
C VAL A 51 5.19 -5.28 -5.47
N THR A 52 4.56 -5.62 -4.34
CA THR A 52 3.17 -6.08 -4.31
C THR A 52 2.18 -4.98 -4.72
N THR A 53 2.42 -3.73 -4.33
CA THR A 53 1.58 -2.58 -4.73
C THR A 53 1.64 -2.41 -6.25
N ILE A 54 2.86 -2.42 -6.82
CA ILE A 54 3.08 -2.29 -8.27
C ILE A 54 2.40 -3.44 -9.02
N ALA A 55 2.60 -4.68 -8.59
CA ALA A 55 2.00 -5.85 -9.22
C ALA A 55 0.46 -5.83 -9.16
N ARG A 56 -0.12 -5.32 -8.06
CA ARG A 56 -1.58 -5.15 -7.93
C ARG A 56 -2.12 -4.09 -8.88
N GLU A 57 -1.42 -2.98 -9.02
CA GLU A 57 -1.82 -1.90 -9.92
C GLU A 57 -1.81 -2.38 -11.38
N ALA A 58 -0.74 -3.07 -11.79
CA ALA A 58 -0.68 -3.70 -13.10
C ALA A 58 -1.80 -4.73 -13.34
N ASP A 59 -2.18 -5.51 -12.34
CA ASP A 59 -3.30 -6.46 -12.45
C ASP A 59 -4.67 -5.75 -12.54
N ILE A 60 -4.85 -4.63 -11.84
CA ILE A 60 -6.06 -3.80 -11.94
C ILE A 60 -6.17 -3.22 -13.35
N GLU A 61 -5.08 -2.68 -13.89
CA GLU A 61 -5.04 -2.17 -15.26
C GLU A 61 -5.38 -3.25 -16.28
N ARG A 62 -4.79 -4.45 -16.15
CA ARG A 62 -5.11 -5.61 -17.00
C ARG A 62 -6.60 -5.96 -16.97
N ARG A 63 -7.19 -6.05 -15.77
CA ARG A 63 -8.63 -6.38 -15.63
C ARG A 63 -9.54 -5.30 -16.17
N ASN A 64 -9.17 -4.03 -16.04
CA ASN A 64 -9.93 -2.93 -16.61
C ASN A 64 -9.90 -2.97 -18.15
N LEU A 65 -8.75 -3.31 -18.73
CA LEU A 65 -8.63 -3.50 -20.18
C LEU A 65 -9.51 -4.66 -20.66
N GLU A 66 -9.45 -5.82 -19.99
CA GLU A 66 -10.29 -6.99 -20.30
C GLU A 66 -11.80 -6.70 -20.21
N ARG A 67 -12.22 -5.79 -19.31
CA ARG A 67 -13.62 -5.36 -19.18
C ARG A 67 -14.09 -4.47 -20.33
N LEU A 68 -13.19 -3.67 -20.92
CA LEU A 68 -13.51 -2.74 -22.00
C LEU A 68 -13.48 -3.40 -23.38
N LEU A 69 -12.79 -4.53 -23.51
CA LEU A 69 -12.78 -5.29 -24.76
C LEU A 69 -14.10 -6.08 -24.90
N PRO A 70 -14.84 -5.93 -26.02
CA PRO A 70 -15.95 -6.84 -26.29
C PRO A 70 -15.40 -8.26 -26.36
N LYS A 71 -16.08 -9.22 -25.71
CA LYS A 71 -15.76 -10.64 -25.88
C LYS A 71 -15.93 -10.96 -27.36
N SER A 72 -14.82 -10.97 -28.10
CA SER A 72 -14.79 -11.45 -29.47
C SER A 72 -15.30 -12.89 -29.43
N GLY A 73 -16.53 -13.07 -29.89
CA GLY A 73 -17.18 -14.37 -29.97
C GLY A 73 -16.35 -15.25 -30.90
N TYR A 74 -15.82 -16.34 -30.36
CA TYR A 74 -15.24 -17.38 -31.19
C TYR A 74 -16.34 -17.92 -32.12
N ASN A 75 -16.03 -17.87 -33.41
CA ASN A 75 -16.88 -18.31 -34.51
C ASN A 75 -17.23 -19.79 -34.36
N THR A 76 -18.52 -20.11 -34.44
CA THR A 76 -19.04 -21.45 -34.71
C THR A 76 -18.58 -21.92 -36.08
N SER A 77 -17.50 -22.70 -36.13
CA SER A 77 -17.15 -23.50 -37.30
C SER A 77 -16.43 -24.78 -36.89
N ASP A 78 -17.09 -25.62 -36.10
CA ASP A 78 -16.68 -27.01 -35.87
C ASP A 78 -17.92 -27.91 -35.89
N THR A 79 -18.60 -27.99 -37.04
CA THR A 79 -19.48 -29.14 -37.32
C THR A 79 -18.62 -30.28 -37.84
N TYR A 80 -18.14 -31.10 -36.91
CA TYR A 80 -17.50 -32.39 -37.22
C TYR A 80 -18.59 -33.35 -37.74
N THR A 81 -18.71 -33.47 -39.05
CA THR A 81 -19.56 -34.49 -39.70
C THR A 81 -18.97 -35.87 -39.37
N ARG A 82 -19.54 -36.53 -38.36
CA ARG A 82 -19.23 -37.91 -38.01
C ARG A 82 -19.87 -38.84 -39.04
N SER A 83 -19.02 -39.42 -39.86
CA SER A 83 -19.29 -40.50 -40.82
C SER A 83 -20.13 -41.64 -40.22
N ARG A 84 -21.10 -42.11 -41.01
CA ARG A 84 -21.72 -43.44 -40.92
C ARG A 84 -21.71 -44.05 -42.32
#